data_AF-A0AAJ4EKN6-F1
#
_entry.id   AF-A0AAJ4EKN6-F1
#
_cell.length_a   1.000
_cell.length_b   1.000
_cell.length_c   1.000
_cell.angle_alpha   90.00
_cell.angle_beta   90.00
_cell.angle_gamma   90.00
#
_symmetry.space_group_name_H-M   'P 1'
#
loop_
_entity.id
_entity.type
_entity.pdbx_description
1 polymer ?
#
loop_
_entity_poly.entity_id
_entity_poly.type
_entity_poly.pdbx_seq_one_letter_code
_entity_poly.pdbx_strand_id
1 'polypeptide(L)'
;MKKLLSLLSIFSLSCGSTMPLISCGNIGNNKPWLPPTKPKEQKIKDIFYYEKLKQEITAEIKEYDEVIKEIENSKNDYEIEEDYQTELKQTQAEKFIKMSELNNCEYQILLCQKENKFTEEQKHHATKLLEKQINNLNSALNLLREIKNSDFDQKDLEKIKTNIKNTKIILDEIKNN
;
A
#
# COMPACT_ATOMS: atom_id res chain seq x y z
N MET A 1 9.20 17.98 29.14
CA MET A 1 8.24 18.49 28.13
C MET A 1 8.96 19.30 27.05
N LYS A 2 9.46 18.65 26.00
CA LYS A 2 9.89 19.26 24.73
C LYS A 2 9.47 18.34 23.57
N LYS A 3 8.32 18.67 22.97
CA LYS A 3 7.92 18.50 21.56
C LYS A 3 8.45 17.26 20.80
N LEU A 4 7.78 16.10 20.94
CA LEU A 4 7.77 15.02 19.93
C LEU A 4 6.35 14.68 19.43
N LEU A 5 5.34 15.45 19.85
CA LEU A 5 3.95 15.33 19.39
C LEU A 5 3.72 15.79 17.93
N SER A 6 4.77 15.96 17.11
CA SER A 6 4.67 16.58 15.78
C SER A 6 4.67 15.59 14.60
N LEU A 7 4.99 14.32 14.81
CA LEU A 7 5.05 13.36 13.69
C LEU A 7 3.68 12.73 13.39
N LEU A 8 2.79 12.62 14.39
CA LEU A 8 1.42 12.12 14.21
C LEU A 8 0.53 13.01 13.31
N SER A 9 0.93 14.25 13.01
CA SER A 9 0.12 15.18 12.20
C SER A 9 0.37 15.14 10.69
N ILE A 10 1.40 14.45 10.20
CA ILE A 10 1.80 14.58 8.78
C ILE A 10 1.02 13.63 7.85
N PHE A 11 0.47 12.52 8.34
CA PHE A 11 -0.24 11.56 7.48
C PHE A 11 -1.72 11.41 7.83
N SER A 12 -2.42 12.54 7.91
CA SER A 12 -3.87 12.59 7.69
C SER A 12 -4.22 12.63 6.20
N LEU A 13 -3.46 11.92 5.34
CA LEU A 13 -3.87 11.66 3.96
C LEU A 13 -4.73 10.39 3.93
N SER A 14 -6.00 10.60 4.25
CA SER A 14 -7.15 9.82 3.80
C SER A 14 -6.82 8.48 3.14
N CYS A 15 -6.78 7.40 3.93
CA CYS A 15 -7.00 6.06 3.42
C CYS A 15 -8.50 5.91 3.07
N GLY A 16 -8.97 6.76 2.16
CA GLY A 16 -10.34 6.93 1.71
C GLY A 16 -10.44 6.59 0.23
N SER A 17 -10.07 5.37 -0.15
CA SER A 17 -10.61 4.77 -1.36
C SER A 17 -10.83 3.30 -1.10
N THR A 18 -12.01 2.97 -0.56
CA THR A 18 -12.65 1.69 -0.81
C THR A 18 -12.61 1.45 -2.32
N MET A 19 -11.75 0.55 -2.79
CA MET A 19 -11.78 0.04 -4.17
C MET A 19 -13.10 -0.72 -4.32
N PRO A 20 -14.07 -0.26 -5.13
CA PRO A 20 -15.14 -1.14 -5.54
C PRO A 20 -14.54 -2.06 -6.59
N LEU A 21 -14.47 -3.35 -6.29
CA LEU A 21 -14.42 -4.40 -7.29
C LEU A 21 -15.68 -4.25 -8.15
N ILE A 22 -15.57 -3.61 -9.32
CA ILE A 22 -16.68 -3.56 -10.27
C ILE A 22 -16.74 -4.91 -10.96
N SER A 23 -17.52 -5.81 -10.36
CA SER A 23 -18.11 -6.98 -11.00
C SER A 23 -19.24 -6.51 -11.93
N CYS A 24 -19.22 -6.96 -13.18
CA CYS A 24 -20.29 -6.75 -14.15
C CYS A 24 -21.60 -7.42 -13.72
N GLY A 25 -22.72 -6.71 -13.87
CA GLY A 25 -24.06 -7.28 -13.75
C GLY A 25 -25.15 -6.27 -14.07
N ASN A 26 -25.62 -6.26 -15.32
CA ASN A 26 -26.82 -5.55 -15.77
C ASN A 26 -28.06 -6.08 -15.04
N ILE A 27 -28.82 -5.21 -14.35
CA ILE A 27 -30.26 -5.39 -14.14
C ILE A 27 -30.93 -4.00 -14.21
N GLY A 28 -31.81 -3.81 -15.19
CA GLY A 28 -32.58 -2.59 -15.37
C GLY A 28 -33.73 -2.45 -14.37
N ASN A 29 -34.13 -1.21 -14.10
CA ASN A 29 -35.53 -0.79 -14.09
C ASN A 29 -35.69 0.73 -13.89
N ASN A 30 -36.75 1.22 -14.53
CA ASN A 30 -37.17 2.61 -14.75
C ASN A 30 -37.18 3.51 -13.50
N LYS A 31 -36.56 4.70 -13.60
CA LYS A 31 -36.75 5.84 -12.68
C LYS A 31 -36.81 7.17 -13.45
N PRO A 32 -37.43 8.23 -12.88
CA PRO A 32 -37.75 9.48 -13.56
C PRO A 32 -36.50 10.17 -14.11
N TRP A 33 -36.67 10.81 -15.27
CA TRP A 33 -35.62 11.52 -16.00
C TRP A 33 -35.10 12.71 -15.18
N LEU A 34 -34.06 12.46 -14.37
CA LEU A 34 -33.18 13.51 -13.89
C LEU A 34 -32.34 14.00 -15.08
N PRO A 35 -32.01 15.30 -15.16
CA PRO A 35 -31.05 15.78 -16.15
C PRO A 35 -29.77 14.94 -16.03
N PRO A 36 -29.14 14.55 -17.16
CA PRO A 36 -27.95 13.71 -17.11
C PRO A 36 -26.91 14.39 -16.24
N THR A 37 -26.66 13.82 -15.07
CA THR A 37 -25.51 14.16 -14.25
C THR A 37 -24.32 14.04 -15.17
N LYS A 38 -23.57 15.13 -15.40
CA LYS A 38 -22.29 15.03 -16.12
C LYS A 38 -21.55 13.84 -15.52
N PRO A 39 -21.14 12.83 -16.32
CA PRO A 39 -20.38 11.71 -15.80
C PRO A 39 -19.25 12.30 -14.97
N LYS A 40 -19.16 11.95 -13.69
CA LYS A 40 -17.95 12.25 -12.92
C LYS A 40 -16.82 11.71 -13.78
N GLU A 41 -15.93 12.57 -14.27
CA GLU A 41 -14.80 12.15 -15.10
C GLU A 41 -14.12 11.00 -14.36
N GLN A 42 -14.31 9.80 -14.89
CA GLN A 42 -13.73 8.61 -14.33
C GLN A 42 -12.25 8.78 -14.57
N LYS A 43 -11.48 9.10 -13.52
CA LYS A 43 -10.01 9.20 -13.63
C LYS A 43 -9.53 7.87 -14.19
N ILE A 44 -9.19 7.86 -15.48
CA ILE A 44 -8.61 6.70 -16.14
C ILE A 44 -7.26 6.49 -15.46
N LYS A 45 -7.11 5.38 -14.74
CA LYS A 45 -5.83 5.00 -14.17
C LYS A 45 -5.00 4.38 -15.29
N ASP A 46 -4.18 5.20 -15.93
CA ASP A 46 -3.29 4.82 -17.02
C ASP A 46 -1.83 4.72 -16.55
N ILE A 47 -0.91 4.49 -17.50
CA ILE A 47 0.53 4.42 -17.22
C ILE A 47 1.02 5.71 -16.56
N PHE A 48 0.59 6.88 -17.05
CA PHE A 48 1.04 8.17 -16.52
C PHE A 48 0.61 8.37 -15.06
N TYR A 49 -0.61 7.96 -14.71
CA TYR A 49 -1.10 7.96 -13.34
C TYR A 49 -0.19 7.12 -12.43
N TYR A 50 0.12 5.88 -12.82
CA TYR A 50 0.92 4.99 -11.98
C TYR A 50 2.40 5.38 -11.92
N GLU A 51 2.97 5.95 -12.99
CA GLU A 51 4.34 6.49 -12.98
C GLU A 51 4.47 7.68 -12.02
N LYS A 52 3.48 8.59 -12.03
CA LYS A 52 3.44 9.69 -11.06
C LYS A 52 3.35 9.16 -9.62
N LEU A 53 2.43 8.23 -9.37
CA LEU A 53 2.25 7.63 -8.05
C LEU A 53 3.50 6.87 -7.58
N LYS A 54 4.18 6.18 -8.50
CA LYS A 54 5.46 5.51 -8.24
C LYS A 54 6.52 6.50 -7.75
N GLN A 55 6.62 7.68 -8.35
CA GLN A 55 7.57 8.73 -7.93
C GLN A 55 7.24 9.27 -6.54
N GLU A 56 5.96 9.53 -6.26
CA GLU A 56 5.46 10.00 -4.96
C GLU A 56 5.80 8.98 -3.85
N ILE A 57 5.42 7.70 -4.04
CA ILE A 57 5.72 6.63 -3.07
C ILE A 57 7.24 6.44 -2.89
N THR A 58 8.02 6.58 -3.97
CA THR A 58 9.49 6.46 -3.88
C THR A 58 10.09 7.58 -3.03
N ALA A 59 9.53 8.80 -3.08
CA ALA A 59 9.96 9.88 -2.20
C ALA A 59 9.57 9.59 -0.74
N GLU A 60 8.33 9.17 -0.49
CA GLU A 60 7.87 8.80 0.86
C GLU A 60 8.76 7.71 1.49
N ILE A 61 9.13 6.67 0.73
CA ILE A 61 10.03 5.60 1.24
C ILE A 61 11.38 6.16 1.68
N LYS A 62 11.93 7.17 0.99
CA LYS A 62 13.19 7.82 1.40
C LYS A 62 13.03 8.64 2.67
N GLU A 63 11.89 9.29 2.85
CA GLU A 63 11.58 9.99 4.11
C GLU A 63 11.55 8.98 5.27
N TYR A 64 10.94 7.80 5.09
CA TYR A 64 11.02 6.74 6.11
C TYR A 64 12.45 6.26 6.39
N ASP A 65 13.33 6.20 5.38
CA ASP A 65 14.76 5.87 5.60
C ASP A 65 15.43 6.89 6.52
N GLU A 66 15.13 8.18 6.33
CA GLU A 66 15.67 9.27 7.16
C GLU A 66 15.11 9.21 8.59
N VAL A 67 13.79 9.05 8.73
CA VAL A 67 13.13 8.96 10.04
C VAL A 67 13.63 7.75 10.84
N ILE A 68 13.77 6.57 10.21
CA ILE A 68 14.32 5.38 10.88
C ILE A 68 15.72 5.66 11.41
N LYS A 69 16.57 6.32 10.60
CA LYS A 69 17.92 6.67 11.00
C LYS A 69 17.94 7.68 12.15
N GLU A 70 17.02 8.65 12.16
CA GLU A 70 16.86 9.59 13.27
C GLU A 70 16.45 8.90 14.57
N ILE A 71 15.48 7.98 14.50
CA ILE A 71 15.07 7.15 15.65
C ILE A 71 16.27 6.36 16.18
N GLU A 72 16.99 5.65 15.31
CA GLU A 72 18.17 4.85 15.69
C GLU A 72 19.26 5.69 16.37
N ASN A 73 19.53 6.90 15.86
CA ASN A 73 20.55 7.79 16.44
C ASN A 73 20.11 8.42 17.77
N SER A 74 18.80 8.57 17.98
CA SER A 74 18.22 9.14 19.19
C SER A 74 17.88 8.07 20.24
N LYS A 75 18.34 6.82 20.08
CA LYS A 75 18.06 5.73 21.04
C LYS A 75 18.25 6.13 22.51
N ASN A 76 19.32 6.85 22.83
CA ASN A 76 19.64 7.25 24.20
C ASN A 76 18.76 8.38 24.74
N ASP A 77 17.98 9.04 23.88
CA ASP A 77 17.05 10.10 24.26
C ASP A 77 15.69 9.54 24.75
N TYR A 78 15.44 8.24 24.56
CA TYR A 78 14.25 7.56 25.07
C TYR A 78 14.44 7.15 26.54
N GLU A 79 13.48 7.52 27.38
CA GLU A 79 13.47 7.10 28.79
C GLU A 79 13.11 5.61 28.95
N ILE A 80 12.35 5.06 28.00
CA ILE A 80 11.81 3.70 28.03
C ILE A 80 12.20 2.97 26.74
N GLU A 81 12.90 1.84 26.86
CA GLU A 81 13.32 1.03 25.70
C GLU A 81 12.11 0.48 24.91
N GLU A 82 10.99 0.19 25.59
CA GLU A 82 9.76 -0.24 24.92
C GLU A 82 9.18 0.83 23.98
N ASP A 83 9.26 2.11 24.36
CA ASP A 83 8.79 3.23 23.53
C ASP A 83 9.68 3.37 22.29
N TYR A 84 11.01 3.34 22.47
CA TYR A 84 11.99 3.32 21.37
C TYR A 84 11.74 2.18 20.38
N GLN A 85 11.59 0.96 20.89
CA GLN A 85 11.36 -0.22 20.06
C GLN A 85 10.01 -0.17 19.34
N THR A 86 8.99 0.39 20.00
CA THR A 86 7.66 0.54 19.41
C THR A 86 7.68 1.52 18.25
N GLU A 87 8.24 2.72 18.44
CA GLU A 87 8.37 3.75 17.41
C GLU A 87 9.21 3.25 16.21
N LEU A 88 10.36 2.61 16.49
CA LEU A 88 11.22 2.06 15.44
C LEU A 88 10.50 0.98 14.61
N LYS A 89 9.87 0.00 15.27
CA LYS A 89 9.20 -1.11 14.57
C LYS A 89 7.95 -0.66 13.81
N GLN A 90 7.17 0.28 14.35
CA GLN A 90 6.05 0.87 13.62
C GLN A 90 6.51 1.59 12.37
N THR A 91 7.52 2.46 12.48
CA THR A 91 8.07 3.21 11.34
C THR A 91 8.61 2.25 10.27
N GLN A 92 9.31 1.19 10.67
CA GLN A 92 9.75 0.14 9.76
C GLN A 92 8.58 -0.59 9.09
N ALA A 93 7.51 -0.89 9.83
CA ALA A 93 6.31 -1.53 9.28
C ALA A 93 5.60 -0.64 8.25
N GLU A 94 5.45 0.65 8.52
CA GLU A 94 4.89 1.64 7.59
C GLU A 94 5.71 1.73 6.30
N LYS A 95 7.04 1.79 6.42
CA LYS A 95 7.94 1.72 5.27
C LYS A 95 7.72 0.46 4.44
N PHE A 96 7.60 -0.71 5.07
CA PHE A 96 7.30 -1.96 4.36
C PHE A 96 5.95 -1.92 3.64
N ILE A 97 4.92 -1.34 4.26
CA ILE A 97 3.62 -1.13 3.62
C ILE A 97 3.78 -0.25 2.38
N LYS A 98 4.52 0.86 2.46
CA LYS A 98 4.81 1.73 1.30
C LYS A 98 5.60 1.04 0.21
N MET A 99 6.60 0.25 0.54
CA MET A 99 7.31 -0.59 -0.44
C MET A 99 6.37 -1.59 -1.12
N SER A 100 5.35 -2.10 -0.42
CA SER A 100 4.34 -2.96 -1.03
C SER A 100 3.43 -2.19 -2.01
N GLU A 101 3.09 -0.94 -1.70
CA GLU A 101 2.33 -0.05 -2.60
C GLU A 101 3.12 0.26 -3.86
N LEU A 102 4.43 0.48 -3.73
CA LEU A 102 5.36 0.66 -4.85
C LEU A 102 5.35 -0.56 -5.78
N ASN A 103 5.54 -1.77 -5.22
CA ASN A 103 5.50 -3.01 -6.00
C ASN A 103 4.16 -3.20 -6.74
N ASN A 104 3.05 -2.84 -6.09
CA ASN A 104 1.74 -2.87 -6.72
C ASN A 104 1.66 -1.84 -7.87
N CYS A 105 2.16 -0.61 -7.70
CA CYS A 105 2.18 0.38 -8.77
C CYS A 105 2.96 -0.10 -10.00
N GLU A 106 4.14 -0.70 -9.79
CA GLU A 106 4.93 -1.28 -10.88
C GLU A 106 4.18 -2.43 -11.57
N TYR A 107 3.47 -3.26 -10.81
CA TYR A 107 2.61 -4.30 -11.36
C TYR A 107 1.44 -3.72 -12.18
N GLN A 108 0.82 -2.63 -11.72
CA GLN A 108 -0.25 -1.96 -12.48
C GLN A 108 0.29 -1.36 -13.79
N ILE A 109 1.51 -0.83 -13.81
CA ILE A 109 2.16 -0.36 -15.05
C ILE A 109 2.32 -1.52 -16.04
N LEU A 110 2.80 -2.69 -15.59
CA LEU A 110 2.88 -3.88 -16.43
C LEU A 110 1.50 -4.28 -16.98
N LEU A 111 0.45 -4.22 -16.16
CA LEU A 111 -0.92 -4.49 -16.60
C LEU A 111 -1.42 -3.50 -17.64
N CYS A 112 -1.04 -2.22 -17.57
CA CYS A 112 -1.40 -1.23 -18.58
C CYS A 112 -0.60 -1.40 -19.88
N GLN A 113 0.61 -1.95 -19.81
CA GLN A 113 1.49 -2.18 -20.96
C GLN A 113 1.20 -3.48 -21.70
N LYS A 114 0.50 -4.44 -21.07
CA LYS A 114 0.15 -5.69 -21.74
C LYS A 114 -0.84 -5.40 -22.87
N GLU A 115 -0.60 -5.99 -24.04
CA GLU A 115 -1.56 -5.91 -25.14
C GLU A 115 -2.78 -6.79 -24.82
N ASN A 116 -2.60 -8.11 -24.92
CA ASN A 116 -3.65 -9.10 -24.69
C ASN A 116 -3.32 -10.02 -23.50
N LYS A 117 -2.08 -10.52 -23.47
CA LYS A 117 -1.55 -11.39 -22.41
C LYS A 117 -0.12 -10.96 -22.09
N PHE A 118 0.36 -11.33 -20.91
CA PHE A 118 1.77 -11.16 -20.59
C PHE A 118 2.64 -12.04 -21.49
N THR A 119 3.76 -11.48 -21.94
CA THR A 119 4.89 -12.28 -22.42
C THR A 119 5.49 -13.07 -21.25
N GLU A 120 6.26 -14.13 -21.51
CA GLU A 120 6.92 -14.90 -20.44
C GLU A 120 7.85 -14.03 -19.59
N GLU A 121 8.53 -13.04 -20.20
CA GLU A 121 9.33 -12.05 -19.48
C GLU A 121 8.46 -11.18 -18.56
N GLN A 122 7.32 -10.69 -19.05
CA GLN A 122 6.37 -9.91 -18.24
C GLN A 122 5.76 -10.76 -17.11
N LYS A 123 5.47 -12.05 -17.34
CA LYS A 123 5.02 -12.96 -16.28
C LYS A 123 6.07 -13.14 -15.20
N HIS A 124 7.33 -13.32 -15.59
CA HIS A 124 8.44 -13.41 -14.64
C HIS A 124 8.59 -12.12 -13.83
N HIS A 125 8.51 -10.96 -14.48
CA HIS A 125 8.58 -9.67 -13.82
C HIS A 125 7.40 -9.46 -12.86
N ALA A 126 6.16 -9.70 -13.32
CA ALA A 126 4.97 -9.59 -12.49
C ALA A 126 5.03 -10.53 -11.28
N THR A 127 5.47 -11.78 -11.47
CA THR A 127 5.70 -12.76 -10.39
C THR A 127 6.63 -12.18 -9.32
N LYS A 128 7.78 -11.64 -9.74
CA LYS A 128 8.76 -11.04 -8.83
C LYS A 128 8.20 -9.85 -8.05
N LEU A 129 7.40 -9.00 -8.69
CA LEU A 129 6.77 -7.85 -8.03
C LEU A 129 5.75 -8.28 -6.98
N LEU A 130 4.89 -9.25 -7.31
CA LEU A 130 3.88 -9.76 -6.39
C LEU A 130 4.50 -10.52 -5.21
N GLU A 131 5.56 -11.30 -5.45
CA GLU A 131 6.33 -11.95 -4.38
C GLU A 131 6.97 -10.93 -3.43
N LYS A 132 7.59 -9.87 -3.97
CA LYS A 132 8.10 -8.76 -3.16
C LYS A 132 6.99 -8.06 -2.36
N GLN A 133 5.83 -7.84 -2.97
CA GLN A 133 4.68 -7.23 -2.28
C GLN A 133 4.23 -8.08 -1.09
N ILE A 134 4.08 -9.40 -1.28
CA ILE A 134 3.73 -10.35 -0.22
C ILE A 134 4.79 -10.32 0.89
N ASN A 135 6.07 -10.36 0.54
CA ASN A 135 7.16 -10.37 1.52
C ASN A 135 7.17 -9.09 2.35
N ASN A 136 7.03 -7.92 1.72
CA ASN A 136 6.97 -6.65 2.43
C ASN A 136 5.78 -6.58 3.41
N LEU A 137 4.58 -6.99 2.97
CA LEU A 137 3.40 -7.01 3.85
C LEU A 137 3.54 -8.01 5.01
N ASN A 138 4.18 -9.16 4.79
CA ASN A 138 4.48 -10.11 5.87
C ASN A 138 5.50 -9.54 6.87
N SER A 139 6.54 -8.84 6.39
CA SER A 139 7.51 -8.16 7.27
C SER A 139 6.81 -7.10 8.13
N ALA A 140 5.94 -6.29 7.54
CA ALA A 140 5.12 -5.33 8.29
C ALA A 140 4.27 -6.02 9.37
N LEU A 141 3.52 -7.07 9.02
CA LEU A 141 2.71 -7.81 10.00
C LEU A 141 3.53 -8.41 11.14
N ASN A 142 4.73 -8.92 10.84
CA ASN A 142 5.57 -9.52 11.87
C ASN A 142 6.04 -8.48 12.88
N LEU A 143 6.51 -7.31 12.41
CA LEU A 143 6.89 -6.21 13.30
C LEU A 143 5.71 -5.71 14.13
N LEU A 144 4.54 -5.52 13.50
CA LEU A 144 3.33 -5.05 14.17
C LEU A 144 2.77 -6.04 15.20
N ARG A 145 3.09 -7.33 15.10
CA ARG A 145 2.71 -8.35 16.09
C ARG A 145 3.61 -8.36 17.32
N GLU A 146 4.83 -7.87 17.20
CA GLU A 146 5.81 -7.84 18.30
C GLU A 146 5.60 -6.66 19.24
N ILE A 147 4.88 -5.62 18.80
CA ILE A 147 4.58 -4.42 19.57
C ILE A 147 3.22 -4.55 20.25
N LYS A 148 3.15 -4.15 21.53
CA LYS A 148 1.90 -4.24 22.32
C LYS A 148 1.00 -3.03 22.12
N ASN A 149 1.58 -1.85 21.91
CA ASN A 149 0.88 -0.57 21.84
C ASN A 149 1.06 0.06 20.46
N SER A 150 0.70 -0.70 19.43
CA SER A 150 0.71 -0.20 18.05
C SER A 150 -0.40 0.83 17.81
N ASP A 151 -0.13 1.83 17.00
CA ASP A 151 -1.17 2.71 16.41
C ASP A 151 -2.02 1.97 15.37
N PHE A 152 -1.56 0.80 14.90
CA PHE A 152 -2.35 -0.05 13.99
C PHE A 152 -3.43 -0.79 14.76
N ASP A 153 -4.68 -0.53 14.38
CA ASP A 153 -5.81 -1.23 14.95
C ASP A 153 -6.02 -2.63 14.30
N GLN A 154 -6.94 -3.41 14.86
CA GLN A 154 -7.25 -4.73 14.33
C GLN A 154 -7.74 -4.68 12.86
N LYS A 155 -8.43 -3.63 12.47
CA LYS A 155 -8.97 -3.46 11.12
C LYS A 155 -7.84 -3.19 10.11
N ASP A 156 -6.82 -2.43 10.50
CA ASP A 156 -5.62 -2.21 9.69
C ASP A 156 -4.86 -3.53 9.48
N LEU A 157 -4.70 -4.34 10.53
CA LEU A 157 -4.06 -5.65 10.43
C LEU A 157 -4.84 -6.60 9.52
N GLU A 158 -6.18 -6.63 9.61
CA GLU A 158 -7.01 -7.43 8.71
C GLU A 158 -6.95 -6.94 7.26
N LYS A 159 -6.79 -5.63 7.03
CA LYS A 159 -6.57 -5.09 5.69
C LYS A 159 -5.25 -5.57 5.10
N ILE A 160 -4.17 -5.57 5.88
CA ILE A 160 -2.87 -6.09 5.43
C ILE A 160 -2.97 -7.59 5.10
N LYS A 161 -3.60 -8.40 5.97
CA LYS A 161 -3.83 -9.84 5.72
C LYS A 161 -4.64 -10.08 4.46
N THR A 162 -5.69 -9.29 4.25
CA THR A 162 -6.55 -9.36 3.05
C THR A 162 -5.75 -9.03 1.80
N ASN A 163 -4.90 -8.00 1.84
CA ASN A 163 -4.03 -7.66 0.73
C ASN A 163 -3.06 -8.81 0.40
N ILE A 164 -2.41 -9.41 1.40
CA ILE A 164 -1.54 -10.58 1.19
C ILE A 164 -2.30 -11.72 0.50
N LYS A 165 -3.51 -12.03 1.00
CA LYS A 165 -4.35 -13.09 0.43
C LYS A 165 -4.69 -12.81 -1.04
N ASN A 166 -5.12 -11.58 -1.35
CA ASN A 166 -5.49 -11.20 -2.71
C ASN A 166 -4.27 -11.22 -3.65
N THR A 167 -3.11 -10.72 -3.21
CA THR A 167 -1.87 -10.77 -3.99
C THR A 167 -1.44 -12.21 -4.28
N LYS A 168 -1.62 -13.15 -3.34
CA LYS A 168 -1.36 -14.58 -3.57
C LYS A 168 -2.27 -15.18 -4.64
N ILE A 169 -3.56 -14.86 -4.62
CA ILE A 169 -4.51 -15.32 -5.65
C ILE A 169 -4.05 -14.85 -7.03
N ILE A 170 -3.70 -13.56 -7.17
CA ILE A 170 -3.21 -12.99 -8.44
C ILE A 170 -1.90 -13.65 -8.87
N LEU A 171 -0.98 -13.89 -7.93
CA LEU A 171 0.29 -14.56 -8.20
C LEU A 171 0.08 -15.97 -8.75
N ASP A 172 -0.83 -16.74 -8.15
CA ASP A 172 -1.17 -18.09 -8.60
C ASP A 172 -1.81 -18.05 -9.99
N GLU A 173 -2.67 -17.07 -10.28
CA GLU A 173 -3.25 -16.88 -11.61
C GLU A 173 -2.19 -16.58 -12.68
N ILE A 174 -1.17 -15.76 -12.38
CA ILE A 174 -0.09 -15.44 -13.32
C ILE A 174 0.84 -16.64 -13.55
N LYS A 175 1.08 -17.46 -12.53
CA LYS A 175 1.94 -18.65 -12.66
C LYS A 175 1.30 -19.78 -13.47
N ASN A 176 -0.03 -19.87 -13.45
CA ASN A 176 -0.77 -20.97 -14.07
C ASN A 176 -1.35 -20.65 -15.46
N ASN A 177 -1.33 -19.38 -15.90
CA ASN A 177 -1.76 -18.94 -17.24
C ASN A 177 -0.57 -18.44 -18.05
#